data_AF-A0A316NZN1-F1
#
_entry.id   AF-A0A316NZN1-F1
#
_cell.length_a   1.000
_cell.length_b   1.000
_cell.length_c   1.000
_cell.angle_alpha   90.00
_cell.angle_beta   90.00
_cell.angle_gamma   90.00
#
_symmetry.space_group_name_H-M   'P 1'
#
loop_
_entity.id
_entity.type
_entity.pdbx_description
1 polymer ?
#
loop_
_entity_poly.entity_id
_entity_poly.type
_entity_poly.pdbx_seq_one_letter_code
_entity_poly.pdbx_strand_id
1 'polypeptide(L)'
;MQYISIKKEVNKVSGNAVFLVPALNLKNSKGTTTQKIAHPLGDDYLEFENLEDAVRSIELSGFKYILPDGTKQIIREEKPVKTDKNYDELVYDALINQTKDLNSSVVSAALTALGELNDVKLMDLFLEKMGEDNESVRTSAINAILRYGAASVQKLLTALKDENWVRRNSAIIAIQRLIDSESVNPEKLFPHLIRMTNDKNTIVKTSAILTLGKAYKFYKKCM
;
A
#
# COMPACT_ATOMS: atom_id res chain seq x y z
N MET A 1 -20.36 -20.73 2.75
CA MET A 1 -19.99 -19.55 3.56
C MET A 1 -20.70 -19.63 4.89
N GLN A 2 -19.98 -19.37 5.98
CA GLN A 2 -20.48 -19.49 7.35
C GLN A 2 -21.23 -18.21 7.76
N TYR A 3 -22.36 -18.34 8.45
CA TYR A 3 -23.07 -17.21 9.06
C TYR A 3 -22.63 -17.07 10.52
N ILE A 4 -22.47 -15.82 10.98
CA ILE A 4 -22.20 -15.48 12.38
C ILE A 4 -23.49 -14.92 13.00
N SER A 5 -23.99 -15.54 14.05
CA SER A 5 -25.22 -15.08 14.72
C SER A 5 -24.90 -14.09 15.83
N ILE A 6 -25.59 -12.95 15.83
CA ILE A 6 -25.55 -11.97 16.92
C ILE A 6 -26.65 -12.31 17.92
N LYS A 7 -26.30 -12.48 19.20
CA LYS A 7 -27.27 -12.66 20.28
C LYS A 7 -27.42 -11.37 21.07
N LYS A 8 -28.63 -11.06 21.52
CA LYS A 8 -28.91 -9.98 22.46
C LYS A 8 -29.17 -10.57 23.84
N GLU A 9 -28.40 -10.17 24.84
CA GLU A 9 -28.58 -10.57 26.23
C GLU A 9 -28.63 -9.34 27.14
N VAL A 10 -29.03 -9.53 28.39
CA VAL A 10 -28.98 -8.48 29.42
C VAL A 10 -27.84 -8.82 30.36
N ASN A 11 -26.86 -7.93 30.47
CA ASN A 11 -25.71 -8.11 31.33
C ASN A 11 -26.19 -8.16 32.79
N LYS A 12 -25.91 -9.28 33.48
CA LYS A 12 -26.42 -9.55 34.84
C LYS A 12 -25.85 -8.61 35.91
N VAL A 13 -24.77 -7.90 35.60
CA VAL A 13 -24.07 -6.99 36.53
C VAL A 13 -24.49 -5.54 36.31
N SER A 14 -24.58 -5.09 35.06
CA SER A 14 -24.92 -3.69 34.73
C SER A 14 -26.40 -3.44 34.41
N GLY A 15 -27.19 -4.49 34.14
CA GLY A 15 -28.60 -4.39 33.74
C GLY A 15 -28.83 -3.89 32.31
N ASN A 16 -27.76 -3.59 31.57
CA ASN A 16 -27.84 -3.08 30.21
C ASN A 16 -27.93 -4.22 29.18
N ALA A 17 -28.55 -3.93 28.03
CA ALA A 17 -28.56 -4.86 26.91
C ALA A 17 -27.17 -4.89 26.26
N VAL A 18 -26.67 -6.10 25.98
CA VAL A 18 -25.37 -6.35 25.37
C VAL A 18 -25.52 -7.33 24.21
N PHE A 19 -24.62 -7.22 23.24
CA PHE A 19 -24.65 -7.99 21.99
C PHE A 19 -23.44 -8.90 21.92
N LEU A 20 -23.70 -10.20 21.79
CA LEU A 20 -22.67 -11.25 21.83
C LEU A 20 -22.43 -11.80 20.42
N VAL A 21 -21.17 -11.75 20.00
CA VAL A 21 -20.70 -12.31 18.72
C VAL A 21 -19.77 -13.49 19.03
N PRO A 22 -20.03 -14.71 18.53
CA PRO A 22 -19.18 -15.87 18.83
C PRO A 22 -17.79 -15.71 18.23
N ALA A 23 -16.77 -16.14 18.98
CA ALA A 23 -15.38 -16.12 18.52
C ALA A 23 -15.21 -16.90 17.21
N LEU A 24 -14.37 -16.37 16.30
CA LEU A 24 -14.11 -16.96 15.00
C LEU A 24 -13.42 -18.33 15.16
N ASN A 25 -14.00 -19.35 14.52
CA ASN A 25 -13.40 -20.68 14.45
C ASN A 25 -12.42 -20.75 13.27
N LEU A 26 -11.14 -20.99 13.54
CA LEU A 26 -10.15 -21.24 12.49
C LEU A 26 -10.29 -22.68 11.99
N LYS A 27 -10.50 -22.83 10.67
CA LYS A 27 -10.52 -24.14 10.00
C LYS A 27 -9.16 -24.40 9.35
N ASN A 28 -8.62 -25.59 9.53
CA ASN A 28 -7.48 -26.04 8.74
C ASN A 28 -7.91 -26.42 7.30
N SER A 29 -6.94 -26.66 6.42
CA SER A 29 -7.16 -27.08 5.02
C SER A 29 -7.94 -28.40 4.85
N LYS A 30 -8.16 -29.16 5.94
CA LYS A 30 -8.95 -30.40 5.98
C LYS A 30 -10.33 -30.24 6.64
N GLY A 31 -10.75 -29.00 6.93
CA GLY A 31 -12.08 -28.70 7.47
C GLY A 31 -12.30 -29.12 8.92
N THR A 32 -11.27 -29.54 9.64
CA THR A 32 -11.35 -29.86 11.08
C THR A 32 -10.99 -28.63 11.90
N THR A 33 -11.83 -28.28 12.86
CA THR A 33 -11.71 -27.12 13.76
C THR A 33 -10.42 -27.23 14.57
N THR A 34 -9.50 -26.27 14.46
CA THR A 34 -8.20 -26.38 15.16
C THR A 34 -7.85 -25.23 16.08
N GLN A 35 -8.59 -24.11 16.13
CA GLN A 35 -8.38 -23.14 17.20
C GLN A 35 -9.53 -22.15 17.35
N LYS A 36 -9.98 -21.95 18.59
CA LYS A 36 -10.74 -20.77 19.02
C LYS A 36 -9.72 -19.69 19.38
N ILE A 37 -9.92 -18.44 18.93
CA ILE A 37 -9.15 -17.32 19.49
C ILE A 37 -9.68 -17.10 20.90
N ALA A 38 -8.96 -17.59 21.90
CA ALA A 38 -9.37 -17.46 23.30
C ALA A 38 -9.19 -16.02 23.77
N HIS A 39 -10.25 -15.41 24.28
CA HIS A 39 -10.17 -14.16 25.02
C HIS A 39 -9.59 -14.43 26.41
N PRO A 40 -8.66 -13.60 26.95
CA PRO A 40 -7.97 -13.87 28.22
C PRO A 40 -8.87 -13.93 29.47
N LEU A 41 -10.17 -13.62 29.35
CA LEU A 41 -11.14 -13.58 30.46
C LEU A 41 -12.28 -14.63 30.37
N GLY A 42 -12.17 -15.62 29.48
CA GLY A 42 -12.91 -16.88 29.64
C GLY A 42 -14.26 -17.03 28.94
N ASP A 43 -14.74 -16.04 28.18
CA ASP A 43 -15.98 -16.20 27.40
C ASP A 43 -15.71 -16.39 25.90
N ASP A 44 -16.43 -17.35 25.30
CA ASP A 44 -16.40 -17.73 23.87
C ASP A 44 -17.04 -16.67 22.93
N TYR A 45 -17.33 -15.47 23.46
CA TYR A 45 -18.04 -14.39 22.78
C TYR A 45 -17.31 -13.05 22.96
N LEU A 46 -17.37 -12.22 21.92
CA LEU A 46 -17.09 -10.79 22.02
C LEU A 46 -18.39 -10.08 22.42
N GLU A 47 -18.33 -9.35 23.54
CA GLU A 47 -19.44 -8.52 24.04
C GLU A 47 -19.30 -7.10 23.50
N PHE A 48 -20.40 -6.59 22.94
CA PHE A 48 -20.52 -5.22 22.44
C PHE A 48 -21.66 -4.51 23.16
N GLU A 49 -21.47 -3.23 23.47
CA GLU A 49 -22.49 -2.41 24.14
C GLU A 49 -23.65 -2.04 23.20
N ASN A 50 -23.41 -2.01 21.89
CA ASN A 50 -24.39 -1.64 20.89
C ASN A 50 -24.38 -2.63 19.70
N LEU A 51 -25.51 -2.69 18.97
CA LEU A 51 -25.69 -3.60 17.84
C LEU A 51 -24.83 -3.20 16.63
N GLU A 52 -24.59 -1.90 16.47
CA GLU A 52 -23.88 -1.33 15.33
C GLU A 52 -22.40 -1.76 15.32
N ASP A 53 -21.73 -1.68 16.48
CA ASP A 53 -20.33 -2.12 16.63
C ASP A 53 -20.20 -3.64 16.46
N ALA A 54 -21.18 -4.41 16.96
CA ALA A 54 -21.24 -5.86 16.75
C ALA A 54 -21.35 -6.20 15.26
N VAL A 55 -22.23 -5.53 14.51
CA VAL A 55 -22.41 -5.72 13.06
C VAL A 55 -21.14 -5.32 12.30
N ARG A 56 -20.59 -4.13 12.58
CA ARG A 56 -19.39 -3.60 11.92
C ARG A 56 -18.19 -4.53 12.08
N SER A 57 -18.02 -5.16 13.23
CA SER A 57 -16.95 -6.14 13.46
C SER A 57 -17.02 -7.36 12.53
N ILE A 58 -18.26 -7.80 12.20
CA ILE A 58 -18.51 -8.94 11.32
C ILE A 58 -18.36 -8.53 9.85
N GLU A 59 -18.81 -7.33 9.47
CA GLU A 59 -18.63 -6.76 8.14
C GLU A 59 -17.15 -6.60 7.78
N LEU A 60 -16.34 -6.05 8.69
CA LEU A 60 -14.89 -5.94 8.53
C LEU A 60 -14.21 -7.32 8.34
N SER A 61 -14.80 -8.36 8.91
CA SER A 61 -14.33 -9.74 8.79
C SER A 61 -14.86 -10.44 7.52
N GLY A 62 -15.78 -9.81 6.78
CA GLY A 62 -16.33 -10.34 5.52
C GLY A 62 -17.30 -11.52 5.67
N PHE A 63 -17.86 -11.76 6.86
CA PHE A 63 -18.80 -12.87 7.09
C PHE A 63 -20.26 -12.42 6.99
N LYS A 64 -21.12 -13.31 6.47
CA LYS A 64 -22.58 -13.10 6.53
C LYS A 64 -23.05 -13.21 7.99
N TYR A 65 -24.08 -12.49 8.39
CA TYR A 65 -24.57 -12.53 9.77
C TYR A 65 -26.09 -12.63 9.90
N ILE A 66 -26.52 -12.99 11.11
CA ILE A 66 -27.91 -13.09 11.51
C ILE A 66 -28.13 -12.14 12.67
N LEU A 67 -29.09 -11.22 12.52
CA LEU A 67 -29.45 -10.26 13.55
C LEU A 67 -30.26 -10.94 14.68
N PRO A 68 -30.37 -10.29 15.87
CA PRO A 68 -31.14 -10.85 16.99
C PRO A 68 -32.62 -11.11 16.69
N ASP A 69 -33.19 -10.43 15.68
CA ASP A 69 -34.56 -10.63 15.20
C ASP A 69 -34.71 -11.85 14.26
N GLY A 70 -33.62 -12.57 13.99
CA GLY A 70 -33.57 -13.73 13.10
C GLY A 70 -33.41 -13.38 11.62
N THR A 71 -33.30 -12.10 11.26
CA THR A 71 -33.10 -11.70 9.87
C THR A 71 -31.68 -12.03 9.42
N LYS A 72 -31.57 -12.75 8.29
CA LYS A 72 -30.30 -13.07 7.66
C LYS A 72 -29.88 -11.89 6.79
N GLN A 73 -28.86 -11.15 7.21
CA GLN A 73 -28.24 -10.16 6.34
C GLN A 73 -27.15 -10.82 5.51
N ILE A 74 -27.37 -10.83 4.21
CA ILE A 74 -26.34 -11.09 3.23
C ILE A 74 -25.57 -9.78 3.14
N ILE A 75 -24.26 -9.77 3.41
CA ILE A 75 -23.42 -8.64 3.00
C ILE A 75 -23.74 -8.45 1.53
N ARG A 76 -24.43 -7.36 1.20
CA ARG A 76 -24.48 -6.91 -0.19
C ARG A 76 -23.03 -6.58 -0.46
N GLU A 77 -22.31 -7.52 -1.09
CA GLU A 77 -21.24 -7.11 -1.98
C GLU A 77 -21.92 -6.08 -2.86
N GLU A 78 -21.69 -4.79 -2.61
CA GLU A 78 -21.93 -3.78 -3.62
C GLU A 78 -20.99 -4.16 -4.76
N LYS A 79 -21.44 -5.10 -5.60
CA LYS A 79 -20.84 -5.31 -6.90
C LYS A 79 -20.92 -3.93 -7.55
N PRO A 80 -19.78 -3.37 -7.98
CA PRO A 80 -19.76 -2.05 -8.56
C PRO A 80 -20.85 -1.97 -9.61
N VAL A 81 -21.69 -0.94 -9.48
CA VAL A 81 -22.78 -0.65 -10.41
C VAL A 81 -22.16 -0.64 -11.80
N LYS A 82 -22.49 -1.62 -12.64
CA LYS A 82 -22.05 -1.66 -14.03
C LYS A 82 -22.72 -0.50 -14.76
N THR A 83 -21.98 0.59 -14.92
CA THR A 83 -22.32 1.69 -15.80
C THR A 83 -21.92 1.28 -17.23
N ASP A 84 -22.76 1.59 -18.23
CA ASP A 84 -22.46 1.36 -19.67
C ASP A 84 -21.29 2.23 -20.19
N LYS A 85 -20.73 3.10 -19.34
CA LYS A 85 -19.58 3.93 -19.62
C LYS A 85 -18.41 3.43 -18.80
N ASN A 86 -17.33 3.00 -19.47
CA ASN A 86 -16.07 2.67 -18.83
C ASN A 86 -15.37 3.96 -18.37
N TYR A 87 -15.87 4.54 -17.28
CA TYR A 87 -15.31 5.76 -16.71
C TYR A 87 -13.86 5.55 -16.25
N ASP A 88 -13.47 4.34 -15.87
CA ASP A 88 -12.10 4.01 -15.48
C ASP A 88 -11.14 4.22 -16.66
N GLU A 89 -11.48 3.69 -17.83
CA GLU A 89 -10.68 3.88 -19.06
C GLU A 89 -10.68 5.34 -19.53
N LEU A 90 -11.83 6.01 -19.50
CA LEU A 90 -11.92 7.43 -19.87
C LEU A 90 -11.07 8.34 -18.97
N VAL A 91 -11.10 8.10 -17.66
CA VAL A 91 -10.29 8.86 -16.69
C VAL A 91 -8.81 8.52 -16.87
N TYR A 92 -8.48 7.25 -17.06
CA TYR A 92 -7.11 6.80 -17.28
C TYR A 92 -6.50 7.45 -18.53
N ASP A 93 -7.22 7.42 -19.65
CA ASP A 93 -6.79 8.04 -20.90
C ASP A 93 -6.65 9.55 -20.77
N ALA A 94 -7.60 10.20 -20.09
CA ALA A 94 -7.51 11.63 -19.82
C ALA A 94 -6.23 11.98 -19.06
N LEU A 95 -5.89 11.23 -18.02
CA LEU A 95 -4.69 11.45 -17.21
C LEU A 95 -3.39 11.14 -17.97
N ILE A 96 -3.33 10.01 -18.69
CA ILE A 96 -2.16 9.64 -19.50
C ILE A 96 -1.87 10.71 -20.56
N ASN A 97 -2.90 11.26 -21.21
CA ASN A 97 -2.71 12.30 -22.22
C ASN A 97 -2.07 13.57 -21.65
N GLN A 98 -2.38 13.95 -20.41
CA GLN A 98 -1.77 15.11 -19.76
C GLN A 98 -0.27 14.94 -19.44
N THR A 99 0.26 13.72 -19.46
CA THR A 99 1.71 13.48 -19.25
C THR A 99 2.59 13.91 -20.43
N LYS A 100 1.97 14.26 -21.55
CA LYS A 100 2.60 14.73 -22.79
C LYS A 100 2.47 16.25 -22.99
N ASP A 101 1.87 16.95 -22.03
CA ASP A 101 1.70 18.40 -22.10
C ASP A 101 3.06 19.13 -22.09
N LEU A 102 3.13 20.30 -22.72
CA LEU A 102 4.35 21.12 -22.76
C LEU A 102 4.59 21.83 -21.41
N ASN A 103 3.55 22.04 -20.62
CA ASN A 103 3.63 22.66 -19.32
C ASN A 103 3.99 21.62 -18.24
N SER A 104 5.18 21.77 -17.68
CA SER A 104 5.69 20.88 -16.63
C SER A 104 4.79 20.80 -15.39
N SER A 105 4.02 21.83 -15.08
CA SER A 105 3.05 21.81 -13.98
C SER A 105 1.88 20.87 -14.27
N VAL A 106 1.39 20.86 -15.52
CA VAL A 106 0.32 19.95 -15.96
C VAL A 106 0.82 18.51 -15.91
N VAL A 107 2.02 18.25 -16.45
CA VAL A 107 2.66 16.92 -16.38
C VAL A 107 2.85 16.48 -14.93
N SER A 108 3.35 17.35 -14.06
CA SER A 108 3.57 17.03 -12.64
C SER A 108 2.27 16.67 -11.93
N ALA A 109 1.17 17.38 -12.21
CA ALA A 109 -0.15 17.07 -11.67
C ALA A 109 -0.68 15.72 -12.18
N ALA A 110 -0.51 15.45 -13.47
CA ALA A 110 -0.90 14.18 -14.08
C ALA A 110 -0.16 13.00 -13.46
N LEU A 111 1.16 13.10 -13.26
CA LEU A 111 1.96 12.06 -12.63
C LEU A 111 1.58 11.81 -11.18
N THR A 112 1.26 12.86 -10.41
CA THR A 112 0.76 12.72 -9.04
C THR A 112 -0.56 11.94 -9.03
N ALA A 113 -1.53 12.34 -9.87
CA ALA A 113 -2.82 11.66 -9.95
C ALA A 113 -2.67 10.19 -10.39
N LEU A 114 -1.86 9.93 -11.42
CA LEU A 114 -1.55 8.57 -11.89
C LEU A 114 -0.84 7.73 -10.80
N GLY A 115 -0.01 8.36 -9.97
CA GLY A 115 0.64 7.71 -8.84
C GLY A 115 -0.33 7.21 -7.76
N GLU A 116 -1.46 7.90 -7.56
CA GLU A 116 -2.52 7.45 -6.62
C GLU A 116 -3.24 6.18 -7.11
N LEU A 117 -3.26 5.93 -8.42
CA LEU A 117 -3.92 4.74 -8.99
C LEU A 117 -3.15 3.44 -8.69
N ASN A 118 -1.86 3.54 -8.38
CA ASN A 118 -0.98 2.41 -8.04
C ASN A 118 -0.98 1.26 -9.08
N ASP A 119 -1.20 1.60 -10.37
CA ASP A 119 -1.16 0.65 -11.48
C ASP A 119 0.28 0.36 -11.90
N VAL A 120 0.72 -0.88 -11.71
CA VAL A 120 2.07 -1.37 -12.02
C VAL A 120 2.48 -1.09 -13.46
N LYS A 121 1.53 -0.99 -14.41
CA LYS A 121 1.82 -0.66 -15.82
C LYS A 121 2.41 0.75 -15.99
N LEU A 122 2.13 1.67 -15.06
CA LEU A 122 2.61 3.04 -15.08
C LEU A 122 4.07 3.17 -14.63
N MET A 123 4.67 2.09 -14.11
CA MET A 123 6.02 2.14 -13.59
C MET A 123 7.05 2.57 -14.64
N ASP A 124 6.92 2.11 -15.89
CA ASP A 124 7.87 2.49 -16.95
C ASP A 124 7.72 3.96 -17.35
N LEU A 125 6.49 4.49 -17.36
CA LEU A 125 6.22 5.91 -17.55
C LEU A 125 6.88 6.76 -16.45
N PHE A 126 6.79 6.35 -15.18
CA PHE A 126 7.42 7.09 -14.09
C PHE A 126 8.95 7.05 -14.18
N LEU A 127 9.54 5.92 -14.58
CA LEU A 127 11.00 5.80 -14.79
C LEU A 127 11.50 6.65 -15.95
N GLU A 128 10.68 6.84 -16.98
CA GLU A 128 10.98 7.80 -18.04
C GLU A 128 10.96 9.22 -17.49
N LYS A 129 9.86 9.60 -16.82
CA LYS A 129 9.62 10.98 -16.34
C LYS A 129 10.56 11.43 -15.22
N MET A 130 11.14 10.52 -14.46
CA MET A 130 12.19 10.88 -13.49
C MET A 130 13.53 11.27 -14.13
N GLY A 131 13.68 11.11 -15.45
CA GLY A 131 14.84 11.55 -16.23
C GLY A 131 14.68 12.89 -16.94
N GLU A 132 13.53 13.56 -16.77
CA GLU A 132 13.19 14.83 -17.43
C GLU A 132 13.97 16.04 -16.87
N ASP A 133 14.10 17.10 -17.66
CA ASP A 133 14.86 18.29 -17.27
C ASP A 133 14.19 19.11 -16.16
N ASN A 134 12.86 19.09 -16.10
CA ASN A 134 12.11 19.83 -15.09
C ASN A 134 12.10 19.09 -13.74
N GLU A 135 12.52 19.80 -12.68
CA GLU A 135 12.63 19.22 -11.33
C GLU A 135 11.28 18.79 -10.73
N SER A 136 10.21 19.54 -10.97
CA SER A 136 8.88 19.20 -10.47
C SER A 136 8.38 17.90 -11.08
N VAL A 137 8.59 17.71 -12.39
CA VAL A 137 8.23 16.48 -13.10
C VAL A 137 9.00 15.29 -12.53
N ARG A 138 10.32 15.44 -12.33
CA ARG A 138 11.14 14.40 -11.72
C ARG A 138 10.67 14.03 -10.33
N THR A 139 10.36 15.04 -9.51
CA THR A 139 9.93 14.84 -8.12
C THR A 139 8.58 14.13 -8.05
N SER A 140 7.61 14.52 -8.88
CA SER A 140 6.33 13.82 -9.00
C SER A 140 6.50 12.37 -9.45
N ALA A 141 7.35 12.11 -10.45
CA ALA A 141 7.64 10.76 -10.90
C ALA A 141 8.28 9.91 -9.79
N ILE A 142 9.26 10.45 -9.06
CA ILE A 142 9.88 9.76 -7.92
C ILE A 142 8.83 9.48 -6.84
N ASN A 143 7.97 10.45 -6.49
CA ASN A 143 6.89 10.25 -5.52
C ASN A 143 5.96 9.11 -5.93
N ALA A 144 5.58 9.04 -7.21
CA ALA A 144 4.76 7.96 -7.73
C ALA A 144 5.48 6.60 -7.62
N ILE A 145 6.79 6.52 -7.93
CA ILE A 145 7.59 5.29 -7.79
C ILE A 145 7.66 4.83 -6.32
N LEU A 146 7.81 5.75 -5.37
CA LEU A 146 7.92 5.40 -3.94
C LEU A 146 6.68 4.71 -3.38
N ARG A 147 5.50 4.93 -3.97
CA ARG A 147 4.25 4.26 -3.57
C ARG A 147 4.29 2.76 -3.75
N TYR A 148 5.11 2.27 -4.68
CA TYR A 148 5.33 0.84 -4.89
C TYR A 148 6.33 0.23 -3.89
N GLY A 149 6.99 1.05 -3.07
CA GLY A 149 7.92 0.60 -2.04
C GLY A 149 9.00 -0.34 -2.58
N ALA A 150 9.18 -1.48 -1.91
CA ALA A 150 10.20 -2.47 -2.25
C ALA A 150 10.06 -3.05 -3.68
N ALA A 151 8.85 -3.05 -4.26
CA ALA A 151 8.63 -3.54 -5.62
C ALA A 151 9.31 -2.66 -6.69
N SER A 152 9.55 -1.38 -6.40
CA SER A 152 10.25 -0.46 -7.31
C SER A 152 11.76 -0.68 -7.38
N VAL A 153 12.36 -1.36 -6.39
CA VAL A 153 13.82 -1.43 -6.21
C VAL A 153 14.52 -1.99 -7.44
N GLN A 154 14.05 -3.09 -8.01
CA GLN A 154 14.72 -3.71 -9.17
C GLN A 154 14.74 -2.78 -10.40
N LYS A 155 13.65 -2.05 -10.61
CA LYS A 155 13.60 -1.08 -11.71
C LYS A 155 14.49 0.14 -11.45
N LEU A 156 14.53 0.64 -10.21
CA LEU A 156 15.46 1.71 -9.81
C LEU A 156 16.93 1.28 -9.96
N LEU A 157 17.28 0.04 -9.61
CA LEU A 157 18.63 -0.52 -9.82
C LEU A 157 19.01 -0.62 -11.30
N THR A 158 18.01 -0.78 -12.18
CA THR A 158 18.21 -0.74 -13.63
C THR A 158 18.47 0.69 -14.10
N ALA A 159 17.71 1.67 -13.58
CA ALA A 159 17.89 3.09 -13.87
C ALA A 159 19.24 3.66 -13.37
N LEU A 160 19.94 3.00 -12.44
CA LEU A 160 21.33 3.36 -12.08
C LEU A 160 22.34 3.10 -13.20
N LYS A 161 22.01 2.27 -14.18
CA LYS A 161 22.91 1.93 -15.30
C LYS A 161 22.68 2.80 -16.53
N ASP A 162 21.89 3.85 -16.38
CA ASP A 162 21.44 4.64 -17.50
C ASP A 162 22.51 5.47 -18.17
N GLU A 163 22.33 5.80 -19.45
CA GLU A 163 23.19 6.77 -20.13
C GLU A 163 22.91 8.20 -19.66
N ASN A 164 21.65 8.55 -19.41
CA ASN A 164 21.25 9.86 -18.90
C ASN A 164 21.60 9.98 -17.40
N TRP A 165 22.55 10.88 -17.09
CA TRP A 165 22.99 11.12 -15.71
C TRP A 165 21.87 11.65 -14.81
N VAL A 166 20.89 12.36 -15.36
CA VAL A 166 19.72 12.86 -14.62
C VAL A 166 18.90 11.68 -14.13
N ARG A 167 18.61 10.70 -14.99
CA ARG A 167 17.88 9.48 -14.62
C ARG A 167 18.65 8.67 -13.57
N ARG A 168 19.98 8.52 -13.71
CA ARG A 168 20.83 7.88 -12.69
C ARG A 168 20.75 8.60 -11.34
N ASN A 169 20.86 9.93 -11.33
CA ASN A 169 20.78 10.73 -10.11
C ASN A 169 19.41 10.61 -9.44
N SER A 170 18.32 10.72 -10.21
CA SER A 170 16.96 10.54 -9.73
C SER A 170 16.74 9.15 -9.13
N ALA A 171 17.36 8.11 -9.70
CA ALA A 171 17.29 6.75 -9.15
C ALA A 171 17.99 6.65 -7.79
N ILE A 172 19.14 7.31 -7.61
CA ILE A 172 19.80 7.40 -6.30
C ILE A 172 18.90 8.12 -5.29
N ILE A 173 18.28 9.25 -5.68
CA ILE A 173 17.37 10.00 -4.80
C ILE A 173 16.16 9.14 -4.39
N ALA A 174 15.54 8.43 -5.33
CA ALA A 174 14.44 7.52 -5.05
C ALA A 174 14.87 6.40 -4.08
N ILE A 175 16.03 5.77 -4.31
CA ILE A 175 16.60 4.76 -3.42
C ILE A 175 16.85 5.33 -2.02
N GLN A 176 17.42 6.53 -1.93
CA GLN A 176 17.64 7.19 -0.65
C GLN A 176 16.34 7.39 0.11
N ARG A 177 15.27 7.81 -0.57
CA ARG A 177 13.96 8.01 0.05
C ARG A 177 13.31 6.72 0.51
N LEU A 178 13.51 5.60 -0.20
CA LEU A 178 13.08 4.27 0.26
C LEU A 178 13.82 3.83 1.53
N ILE A 179 15.10 4.19 1.66
CA ILE A 179 15.89 3.95 2.87
C ILE A 179 15.39 4.84 4.01
N ASP A 180 15.16 6.13 3.74
CA ASP A 180 14.65 7.09 4.71
C ASP A 180 13.26 6.69 5.24
N SER A 181 12.43 6.02 4.42
CA SER A 181 11.12 5.46 4.82
C SER A 181 11.19 4.03 5.41
N GLU A 182 12.39 3.52 5.70
CA GLU A 182 12.65 2.17 6.24
C GLU A 182 11.95 1.04 5.43
N SER A 183 11.64 1.29 4.16
CA SER A 183 10.80 0.40 3.32
C SER A 183 11.60 -0.69 2.62
N VAL A 184 12.94 -0.63 2.69
CA VAL A 184 13.86 -1.54 2.01
C VAL A 184 15.05 -1.89 2.90
N ASN A 185 15.54 -3.13 2.79
CA ASN A 185 16.81 -3.51 3.40
C ASN A 185 17.98 -2.97 2.55
N PRO A 186 18.87 -2.12 3.12
CA PRO A 186 19.98 -1.49 2.39
C PRO A 186 21.07 -2.45 1.94
N GLU A 187 21.15 -3.65 2.52
CA GLU A 187 22.23 -4.62 2.25
C GLU A 187 22.38 -4.93 0.75
N LYS A 188 21.24 -5.17 0.08
CA LYS A 188 21.22 -5.48 -1.36
C LYS A 188 21.54 -4.26 -2.24
N LEU A 189 21.50 -3.05 -1.69
CA LEU A 189 21.75 -1.80 -2.41
C LEU A 189 23.24 -1.43 -2.41
N PHE A 190 24.02 -1.91 -1.43
CA PHE A 190 25.42 -1.50 -1.27
C PHE A 190 26.29 -1.70 -2.51
N PRO A 191 26.28 -2.87 -3.20
CA PRO A 191 27.13 -3.03 -4.38
C PRO A 191 26.82 -2.01 -5.49
N HIS A 192 25.55 -1.65 -5.62
CA HIS A 192 25.09 -0.68 -6.60
C HIS A 192 25.47 0.75 -6.22
N LEU A 193 25.25 1.14 -4.95
CA LEU A 193 25.61 2.46 -4.45
C LEU A 193 27.13 2.68 -4.45
N ILE A 194 27.92 1.66 -4.06
CA ILE A 194 29.39 1.70 -4.12
C ILE A 194 29.88 1.88 -5.55
N ARG A 195 29.27 1.22 -6.54
CA ARG A 195 29.62 1.47 -7.95
C ARG A 195 29.36 2.93 -8.36
N MET A 196 28.29 3.53 -7.85
CA MET A 196 27.89 4.89 -8.22
C MET A 196 28.75 5.99 -7.60
N THR A 197 29.54 5.71 -6.57
CA THR A 197 30.54 6.67 -6.05
C THR A 197 31.67 6.94 -7.05
N ASN A 198 31.80 6.09 -8.09
CA ASN A 198 32.74 6.25 -9.19
C ASN A 198 32.05 6.68 -10.51
N ASP A 199 30.84 7.25 -10.46
CA ASP A 199 30.16 7.74 -11.66
C ASP A 199 30.96 8.83 -12.41
N LYS A 200 30.79 8.90 -13.74
CA LYS A 200 31.43 9.94 -14.56
C LYS A 200 30.92 11.34 -14.19
N ASN A 201 29.65 11.45 -13.82
CA ASN A 201 29.02 12.71 -13.44
C ASN A 201 29.21 12.99 -11.93
N THR A 202 29.67 14.19 -11.60
CA THR A 202 29.98 14.59 -10.22
C THR A 202 28.74 14.67 -9.34
N ILE A 203 27.58 15.07 -9.86
CA ILE A 203 26.34 15.14 -9.09
C ILE A 203 25.92 13.72 -8.68
N VAL A 204 25.96 12.77 -9.62
CA VAL A 204 25.67 11.35 -9.34
C VAL A 204 26.61 10.79 -8.27
N LYS A 205 27.92 11.07 -8.37
CA LYS A 205 28.90 10.66 -7.34
C LYS A 205 28.55 11.20 -5.96
N THR A 206 28.29 12.50 -5.86
CA THR A 206 27.96 13.15 -4.58
C THR A 206 26.70 12.54 -3.96
N SER A 207 25.63 12.40 -4.74
CA SER A 207 24.40 11.76 -4.29
C SER A 207 24.63 10.32 -3.85
N ALA A 208 25.44 9.54 -4.57
CA ALA A 208 25.77 8.16 -4.22
C ALA A 208 26.51 8.06 -2.89
N ILE A 209 27.51 8.92 -2.65
CA ILE A 209 28.31 8.94 -1.42
C ILE A 209 27.41 9.26 -0.22
N LEU A 210 26.58 10.29 -0.32
CA LEU A 210 25.64 10.68 0.74
C LEU A 210 24.64 9.55 1.03
N THR A 211 24.08 8.95 -0.02
CA THR A 211 23.12 7.85 0.09
C THR A 211 23.76 6.61 0.72
N LEU A 212 25.00 6.27 0.35
CA LEU A 212 25.75 5.16 0.92
C LEU A 212 25.99 5.34 2.42
N GLY A 213 26.38 6.55 2.84
CA GLY A 213 26.57 6.88 4.26
C GLY A 213 25.27 6.72 5.06
N LYS A 214 24.14 7.21 4.52
CA LYS A 214 22.81 7.04 5.12
C LYS A 214 22.39 5.57 5.19
N ALA A 215 22.54 4.83 4.09
CA ALA A 215 22.23 3.41 4.00
C ALA A 215 23.01 2.60 5.04
N TYR A 216 24.29 2.89 5.22
CA TYR A 216 25.13 2.21 6.21
C TYR A 216 24.73 2.57 7.66
N LYS A 217 24.40 3.84 7.93
CA LYS A 217 23.86 4.25 9.23
C LYS A 217 22.57 3.51 9.56
N PHE A 218 21.65 3.39 8.60
CA PHE A 218 20.40 2.64 8.77
C PHE A 218 20.67 1.15 8.98
N TYR A 219 21.53 0.52 8.18
CA TYR A 219 21.94 -0.88 8.34
C TYR A 219 22.49 -1.18 9.75
N LYS A 220 23.34 -0.30 10.29
CA LYS A 220 23.88 -0.44 11.65
C LYS A 220 22.85 -0.27 12.76
N LYS A 221 21.74 0.42 12.53
CA LYS A 221 20.64 0.57 13.49
C LYS A 221 19.79 -0.72 13.57
N CYS A 222 19.72 -1.48 12.49
CA CYS A 222 18.89 -2.70 12.39
C CYS A 222 19.63 -4.00 12.79
N MET A 223 20.92 -3.91 13.11
CA MET A 223 21.78 -4.99 13.64
C MET A 223 21.87 -4.89 15.16
#